data_AF-X7YHZ6-F1
#
_entry.id   AF-X7YHZ6-F1
#
_cell.length_a   1.000
_cell.length_b   1.000
_cell.length_c   1.000
_cell.angle_alpha   90.00
_cell.angle_beta   90.00
_cell.angle_gamma   90.00
#
_symmetry.space_group_name_H-M   'P 1'
#
loop_
_entity.id
_entity.type
_entity.pdbx_description
1 polymer ?
#
loop_
_entity_poly.entity_id
_entity_poly.type
_entity_poly.pdbx_seq_one_letter_code
_entity_poly.pdbx_strand_id
1 'polypeptide(L)' 'MAEMKTHPGTFGLAGAAISVGRNSGSAVSARYTAPFTFTGGAIARVTVDASGAPYQDLKTKLALAFSRD' A
#
# COMPACT_ATOMS: atom_id res chain seq x y z
N MET A 1 -29.98 -0.11 12.85
CA MET A 1 -28.86 0.00 11.89
C MET A 1 -27.58 0.02 12.71
N ALA A 2 -26.58 -0.80 12.39
CA ALA A 2 -25.35 -0.85 13.16
C ALA A 2 -24.50 0.41 12.86
N GLU A 3 -24.08 1.11 13.90
CA GLU A 3 -23.20 2.28 13.83
C GLU A 3 -21.78 1.87 13.40
N MET A 4 -21.19 2.61 12.46
CA MET A 4 -19.83 2.36 11.97
C MET A 4 -18.80 2.71 13.07
N LYS A 5 -18.03 1.73 13.53
CA LYS A 5 -17.03 1.91 14.62
C LYS A 5 -15.63 2.29 14.14
N THR A 6 -15.13 1.71 13.04
CA THR A 6 -13.77 1.96 12.54
C THR A 6 -13.72 1.86 11.02
N HIS A 7 -12.92 2.72 10.38
CA HIS A 7 -12.59 2.64 8.96
C HIS A 7 -11.08 2.31 8.80
N PRO A 8 -10.69 1.05 8.55
CA PRO A 8 -9.28 0.62 8.55
C PRO A 8 -8.50 0.98 7.27
N GLY A 9 -9.07 1.84 6.42
CA GLY A 9 -8.46 2.30 5.17
C GLY A 9 -8.30 3.81 5.12
N THR A 10 -7.50 4.31 4.19
CA THR A 10 -7.37 5.75 3.96
C THR A 10 -8.59 6.29 3.21
N PHE A 11 -9.22 7.33 3.75
CA PHE A 11 -10.05 8.24 2.96
C PHE A 11 -9.15 9.32 2.36
N GLY A 12 -8.66 9.09 1.15
CA GLY A 12 -7.97 10.13 0.41
C GLY A 12 -8.95 11.10 -0.24
N LEU A 13 -8.52 12.35 -0.38
CA LEU A 13 -9.23 13.37 -1.16
C LEU A 13 -9.61 12.82 -2.54
N ALA A 14 -10.83 13.13 -2.99
CA ALA A 14 -11.38 12.70 -4.27
C ALA A 14 -11.47 11.17 -4.47
N GLY A 15 -11.65 10.39 -3.38
CA GLY A 15 -11.78 8.93 -3.46
C GLY A 15 -10.44 8.21 -3.68
N ALA A 16 -9.33 8.91 -3.47
CA ALA A 16 -8.02 8.27 -3.43
C ALA A 16 -7.99 7.22 -2.29
N ALA A 17 -7.59 6.02 -2.63
CA ALA A 17 -7.50 4.90 -1.71
C ALA A 17 -6.16 4.19 -1.91
N ILE A 18 -5.90 3.19 -1.05
CA ILE A 18 -4.78 2.27 -1.23
C ILE A 18 -4.93 1.60 -2.60
N SER A 19 -3.90 1.72 -3.43
CA SER A 19 -3.85 1.12 -4.77
C SER A 19 -2.53 0.39 -4.96
N VAL A 20 -2.56 -0.69 -5.71
CA VAL A 20 -1.38 -1.51 -6.01
C VAL A 20 -1.22 -1.59 -7.52
N GLY A 21 -0.02 -1.27 -8.01
CA GLY A 21 0.31 -1.38 -9.43
C GLY A 21 -0.37 -0.34 -10.33
N ARG A 22 -0.96 0.72 -9.76
CA ARG A 22 -1.66 1.78 -10.48
C ARG A 22 -1.75 3.03 -9.61
N ASN A 23 -1.79 4.21 -10.23
CA ASN A 23 -2.13 5.46 -9.56
C ASN A 23 -3.14 6.25 -10.41
N SER A 24 -4.35 6.48 -9.88
CA SER A 24 -5.41 7.21 -10.57
C SER A 24 -5.34 8.74 -10.41
N GLY A 25 -4.33 9.25 -9.70
CA GLY A 25 -4.12 10.66 -9.44
C GLY A 25 -3.87 11.47 -10.72
N SER A 26 -3.94 12.78 -10.58
CA SER A 26 -3.83 13.71 -11.69
C SER A 26 -2.44 13.72 -12.31
N ALA A 27 -2.39 13.81 -13.63
CA ALA A 27 -1.15 14.04 -14.35
C ALA A 27 -0.56 15.42 -14.02
N VAL A 28 0.77 15.48 -13.88
CA VAL A 28 1.50 16.73 -13.60
C VAL A 28 1.74 17.58 -14.86
N SER A 29 1.56 17.00 -16.05
CA SER A 29 1.58 17.69 -17.34
C SER A 29 0.92 16.84 -18.42
N ALA A 30 0.69 17.42 -19.61
CA ALA A 30 0.12 16.71 -20.76
C ALA A 30 0.95 15.52 -21.25
N ARG A 31 2.23 15.40 -20.83
CA ARG A 31 3.11 14.27 -21.18
C ARG A 31 2.86 13.03 -20.32
N TYR A 32 2.07 13.14 -19.26
CA TYR A 32 1.75 12.03 -18.36
C TYR A 32 0.27 11.72 -18.45
N THR A 33 -0.09 10.44 -18.53
CA THR A 33 -1.49 10.01 -18.59
C THR A 33 -1.77 8.98 -17.51
N ALA A 34 -2.65 9.35 -16.57
CA ALA A 34 -3.18 8.44 -15.58
C ALA A 34 -3.95 7.31 -16.31
N PRO A 35 -3.85 6.06 -15.84
CA PRO A 35 -3.64 5.74 -14.44
C PRO A 35 -2.28 5.11 -14.07
N PHE A 36 -1.22 5.40 -14.82
CA PHE A 36 0.16 5.04 -14.40
C PHE A 36 0.29 3.58 -13.96
N THR A 37 -0.16 2.66 -14.82
CA THR A 37 -0.11 1.23 -14.53
C THR A 37 1.34 0.76 -14.41
N PHE A 38 1.61 -0.11 -13.45
CA PHE A 38 2.89 -0.79 -13.34
C PHE A 38 3.14 -1.64 -14.58
N THR A 39 4.33 -1.52 -15.15
CA THR A 39 4.74 -2.20 -16.38
C THR A 39 6.15 -2.76 -16.21
N GLY A 40 6.52 -3.73 -17.06
CA GLY A 40 7.87 -4.32 -17.04
C GLY A 40 8.11 -5.38 -15.96
N GLY A 41 7.08 -5.83 -15.24
CA GLY A 41 7.21 -6.89 -14.24
C GLY A 41 5.87 -7.39 -13.72
N ALA A 42 5.92 -8.20 -12.66
CA ALA A 42 4.74 -8.71 -11.96
C ALA A 42 4.80 -8.41 -10.46
N ILE A 43 3.67 -8.04 -9.87
CA ILE A 43 3.54 -7.90 -8.41
C ILE A 43 3.29 -9.29 -7.84
N ALA A 44 4.30 -9.88 -7.19
CA ALA A 44 4.23 -11.25 -6.72
C ALA A 44 3.30 -11.45 -5.51
N ARG A 45 3.26 -10.47 -4.60
CA ARG A 45 2.44 -10.55 -3.38
C ARG A 45 2.11 -9.17 -2.84
N VAL A 46 0.87 -9.01 -2.39
CA VAL A 46 0.41 -7.90 -1.56
C VAL A 46 -0.13 -8.49 -0.27
N THR A 47 0.18 -7.89 0.88
CA THR A 47 -0.38 -8.30 2.16
C THR A 47 -0.89 -7.05 2.86
N VAL A 48 -2.16 -7.08 3.28
CA VAL A 48 -2.80 -6.03 4.06
C VAL A 48 -3.16 -6.64 5.41
N ASP A 49 -2.62 -6.05 6.47
CA ASP A 49 -2.91 -6.45 7.85
C ASP A 49 -3.73 -5.34 8.51
N ALA A 50 -4.98 -5.66 8.86
CA ALA A 50 -5.90 -4.79 9.58
C ALA A 50 -6.20 -5.30 11.00
N SER A 51 -5.39 -6.22 11.52
CA SER A 51 -5.60 -6.87 12.82
C SER A 51 -5.45 -5.93 14.02
N GLY A 52 -4.80 -4.78 13.85
CA GLY A 52 -4.45 -3.88 14.94
C GLY A 52 -3.30 -4.39 15.81
N ALA A 53 -2.67 -5.50 15.43
CA ALA A 53 -1.45 -5.96 16.08
C ALA A 53 -0.35 -4.88 15.93
N PRO A 54 0.46 -4.62 16.97
CA PRO A 54 1.55 -3.66 16.85
C PRO A 54 2.51 -4.08 15.74
N TYR A 55 2.90 -3.12 14.92
CA TYR A 55 3.83 -3.34 13.81
C TYR A 55 5.10 -4.02 14.32
N GLN A 56 5.38 -5.22 13.80
CA GLN A 56 6.64 -5.91 14.08
C GLN A 56 7.70 -5.45 13.08
N ASP A 57 8.84 -4.99 13.56
CA ASP A 57 9.96 -4.63 12.70
C ASP A 57 10.62 -5.88 12.10
N LEU A 58 10.06 -6.31 10.96
CA LEU A 58 10.53 -7.45 10.20
C LEU A 58 11.95 -7.23 9.66
N LYS A 59 12.34 -5.98 9.38
CA LYS A 59 13.67 -5.66 8.88
C LYS A 59 14.73 -5.91 9.96
N THR A 60 14.46 -5.50 11.18
CA THR A 60 15.34 -5.77 12.33
C THR A 60 15.42 -7.27 12.63
N LYS A 61 14.29 -8.00 12.58
CA LYS A 61 14.31 -9.47 12.72
C LYS A 61 15.12 -10.17 11.63
N LEU A 62 14.97 -9.76 10.37
CA LEU A 62 15.76 -10.32 9.27
C LEU A 62 17.25 -10.00 9.46
N ALA A 63 17.59 -8.75 9.75
CA ALA A 63 18.99 -8.36 9.98
C ALA A 63 19.64 -9.20 11.08
N LEU A 64 18.91 -9.49 12.18
CA LEU A 64 19.38 -10.36 13.26
C LEU A 64 19.56 -11.82 12.84
N ALA A 65 18.71 -12.33 11.96
CA ALA A 65 18.80 -13.69 11.45
C ALA A 65 20.03 -13.89 10.55
N PHE A 66 20.41 -12.85 9.79
CA PHE A 66 21.57 -12.87 8.90
C PHE A 66 22.88 -12.40 9.56
N SER A 67 22.86 -11.77 10.74
CA SER A 67 24.08 -11.34 11.44
C SER A 67 24.83 -12.47 12.15
N ARG A 68 24.31 -13.71 12.07
CA ARG A 68 24.87 -14.91 12.70
C ARG A 68 25.38 -15.93 11.68
N ASP A 69 25.37 -15.58 10.41
CA ASP A 69 26.04 -16.26 9.30
C ASP A 69 27.32 -15.49 8.94
#